data_AF-A0A968I2G9-F1
#
_entry.id   AF-A0A968I2G9-F1
#
_cell.length_a   1.000
_cell.length_b   1.000
_cell.length_c   1.000
_cell.angle_alpha   90.00
_cell.angle_beta   90.00
_cell.angle_gamma   90.00
#
_symmetry.space_group_name_H-M   'P 1'
#
loop_
_entity.id
_entity.type
_entity.pdbx_description
1 polymer ?
#
loop_
_entity_poly.entity_id
_entity_poly.type
_entity_poly.pdbx_seq_one_letter_code
_entity_poly.pdbx_strand_id
1 'polypeptide(L)'
;MLMVLALALVACTPLATPGAPSLTETAPAPRLPGMISSAFVELAGERVYFETGGIGTPVLMIHGIGAGNSSHLYRNNTLALSKQHRVYAFDFPGFARSGARAGMYTNDLYVAVIRDFIKTVVREPVMIVAAVTARITRCASPRRNPVS
;
A
#
# COMPACT_ATOMS: atom_id res chain seq x y z
N MET A 1 39.57 15.81 -61.55
CA MET A 1 39.31 14.36 -61.69
C MET A 1 39.52 13.75 -60.30
N LEU A 2 38.54 13.87 -59.41
CA LEU A 2 37.35 13.04 -59.22
C LEU A 2 37.58 12.01 -58.07
N MET A 3 36.99 12.37 -56.93
CA MET A 3 36.34 11.53 -55.89
C MET A 3 37.00 10.23 -55.41
N VAL A 4 37.13 10.10 -54.09
CA VAL A 4 36.43 9.01 -53.37
C VAL A 4 35.78 9.57 -52.10
N LEU A 5 34.45 9.51 -52.10
CA LEU A 5 33.52 9.88 -51.04
C LEU A 5 33.32 8.65 -50.15
N ALA A 6 33.70 8.71 -48.87
CA ALA A 6 33.40 7.67 -47.91
C ALA A 6 32.00 7.89 -47.31
N LEU A 7 31.04 7.10 -47.75
CA LEU A 7 29.66 7.05 -47.27
C LEU A 7 29.63 6.34 -45.90
N ALA A 8 29.44 7.10 -44.81
CA ALA A 8 29.21 6.53 -43.50
C ALA A 8 27.77 6.00 -43.41
N LEU A 9 27.60 4.67 -43.27
CA LEU A 9 26.31 4.07 -42.92
C LEU A 9 25.97 4.46 -41.48
N VAL A 10 24.97 5.33 -41.32
CA VAL A 10 24.32 5.57 -40.03
C VAL A 10 23.40 4.37 -39.76
N ALA A 11 23.83 3.48 -38.87
CA ALA A 11 22.97 2.41 -38.36
C ALA A 11 21.86 3.03 -37.50
N CYS A 12 20.63 2.92 -37.98
CA CYS A 12 19.43 3.31 -37.26
C CYS A 12 19.21 2.32 -36.10
N THR A 13 19.62 2.69 -34.89
CA THR A 13 19.27 1.92 -33.70
C THR A 13 17.81 2.19 -33.35
N PRO A 14 17.00 1.15 -33.09
CA PRO A 14 15.60 1.34 -32.75
C PRO A 14 15.51 2.13 -31.44
N LEU A 15 14.70 3.19 -31.45
CA LEU A 15 14.40 4.01 -30.29
C LEU A 15 13.80 3.10 -29.21
N ALA A 16 14.58 2.80 -28.18
CA ALA A 16 14.14 2.03 -27.03
C ALA A 16 12.90 2.72 -26.45
N THR A 17 11.75 2.07 -26.54
CA THR A 17 10.54 2.49 -25.86
C THR A 17 10.84 2.44 -24.36
N PRO A 18 10.70 3.53 -23.58
CA PRO A 18 10.77 3.38 -22.14
C PRO A 18 9.66 2.40 -21.74
N GLY A 19 10.08 1.23 -21.24
CA GLY A 19 9.17 0.24 -20.70
C GLY A 19 8.27 0.93 -19.70
N ALA A 20 6.96 0.67 -19.78
CA ALA A 20 6.02 1.12 -18.76
C ALA A 20 6.64 0.82 -17.38
N PRO A 21 6.60 1.77 -16.43
CA PRO A 21 7.19 1.56 -15.12
C PRO A 21 6.65 0.25 -14.56
N SER A 22 7.55 -0.70 -14.34
CA SER A 22 7.25 -1.86 -13.51
C SER A 22 6.63 -1.33 -12.23
N LEU A 23 5.59 -1.99 -11.72
CA LEU A 23 4.99 -1.70 -10.42
C LEU A 23 5.96 -2.08 -9.28
N THR A 24 7.25 -1.82 -9.45
CA THR A 24 8.29 -2.02 -8.46
C THR A 24 8.15 -0.89 -7.44
N GLU A 25 7.37 -1.21 -6.42
CA GLU A 25 7.68 -0.92 -5.02
C GLU A 25 8.19 0.51 -4.76
N THR A 26 7.24 1.41 -4.51
CA THR A 26 7.52 2.67 -3.82
C THR A 26 8.16 2.33 -2.48
N ALA A 27 9.27 2.99 -2.13
CA ALA A 27 9.94 2.79 -0.85
C ALA A 27 8.92 2.75 0.32
N PRO A 28 9.04 1.81 1.26
CA PRO A 28 8.00 1.60 2.28
C PRO A 28 7.78 2.90 3.07
N ALA A 29 6.51 3.27 3.26
CA ALA A 29 6.11 4.49 3.96
C ALA A 29 6.86 4.62 5.31
N PRO A 30 7.25 5.83 5.76
CA PRO A 30 7.97 6.01 7.02
C PRO A 30 7.22 5.42 8.22
N ARG A 31 7.95 5.01 9.26
CA ARG A 31 7.35 4.52 10.51
C ARG A 31 6.43 5.56 11.14
N LEU A 32 5.41 5.09 11.85
CA LEU A 32 4.41 5.93 12.47
C LEU A 32 4.99 6.64 13.71
N PRO A 33 4.82 7.95 13.84
CA PRO A 33 5.25 8.67 15.03
C PRO A 33 4.52 8.15 16.27
N GLY A 34 5.24 8.05 17.39
CA GLY A 34 4.71 7.58 18.67
C GLY A 34 4.55 6.06 18.79
N MET A 35 4.86 5.29 17.73
CA MET A 35 4.93 3.83 17.78
C MET A 35 6.32 3.39 18.22
N ILE A 36 6.40 2.36 19.08
CA ILE A 36 7.66 1.90 19.68
C ILE A 36 8.13 0.55 19.12
N SER A 37 7.22 -0.21 18.50
CA SER A 37 7.52 -1.51 17.91
C SER A 37 6.77 -1.71 16.60
N SER A 38 7.29 -2.59 15.76
CA SER A 38 6.71 -2.98 14.48
C SER A 38 7.01 -4.44 14.20
N ALA A 39 6.05 -5.17 13.64
CA ALA A 39 6.22 -6.59 13.32
C ALA A 39 5.37 -7.01 12.12
N PHE A 40 5.63 -8.22 11.64
CA PHE A 40 4.80 -8.92 10.68
C PHE A 40 4.06 -10.06 11.39
N VAL A 41 2.83 -10.33 10.98
CA VAL A 41 2.00 -11.43 11.48
C VAL A 41 1.26 -12.08 10.31
N GLU A 42 1.14 -13.40 10.33
CA GLU A 42 0.38 -14.16 9.34
C GLU A 42 -1.09 -14.25 9.79
N LEU A 43 -2.01 -13.67 9.01
CA LEU A 43 -3.43 -13.58 9.32
C LEU A 43 -4.26 -13.91 8.09
N ALA A 44 -5.22 -14.83 8.21
CA ALA A 44 -6.04 -15.30 7.10
C ALA A 44 -5.24 -15.72 5.84
N GLY A 45 -4.02 -16.23 6.03
CA GLY A 45 -3.10 -16.61 4.94
C GLY A 45 -2.32 -15.44 4.33
N GLU A 46 -2.36 -14.25 4.94
CA GLU A 46 -1.69 -13.05 4.48
C GLU A 46 -0.63 -12.58 5.47
N ARG A 47 0.49 -12.10 4.93
CA ARG A 47 1.54 -11.44 5.71
C ARG A 47 1.19 -9.99 5.97
N VAL A 48 0.77 -9.67 7.19
CA VAL A 48 0.31 -8.33 7.60
C VAL A 48 1.38 -7.62 8.42
N TYR A 49 1.75 -6.42 7.99
CA TYR A 49 2.61 -5.51 8.75
C TYR A 49 1.77 -4.66 9.71
N PHE A 50 2.27 -4.46 10.93
CA PHE A 50 1.69 -3.53 11.88
C PHE A 50 2.74 -2.83 12.75
N GLU A 51 2.35 -1.69 13.29
CA GLU A 51 3.08 -0.94 14.31
C GLU A 51 2.24 -0.82 15.58
N THR A 52 2.92 -0.74 16.72
CA THR A 52 2.28 -0.54 18.02
C THR A 52 3.08 0.41 18.90
N GLY A 53 2.38 1.19 19.71
CA GLY A 53 2.99 1.97 20.77
C GLY A 53 2.00 2.57 21.73
N GLY A 54 2.55 3.14 22.80
CA GLY A 54 1.77 3.59 23.94
C GLY A 54 1.35 2.45 24.87
N ILE A 55 0.63 2.83 25.93
CA ILE A 55 0.12 1.95 26.97
C ILE A 55 -1.31 2.38 27.33
N GLY A 56 -2.08 1.50 27.98
CA GLY A 56 -3.47 1.78 28.37
C GLY A 56 -4.48 1.14 27.42
N THR A 57 -5.67 1.75 27.31
CA THR A 57 -6.79 1.18 26.54
C THR A 57 -6.40 0.96 25.07
N PRO A 58 -6.70 -0.21 24.49
CA PRO A 58 -6.32 -0.54 23.12
C PRO A 58 -7.15 0.23 22.09
N VAL A 59 -6.46 0.75 21.07
CA VAL A 59 -7.07 1.41 19.90
C VAL A 59 -6.47 0.81 18.63
N LEU A 60 -7.32 0.36 17.72
CA LEU A 60 -6.92 -0.20 16.43
C LEU A 60 -7.30 0.76 15.30
N MET A 61 -6.30 1.16 14.51
CA MET A 61 -6.46 2.04 13.37
C MET A 61 -6.46 1.25 12.06
N ILE A 62 -7.49 1.46 11.24
CA ILE A 62 -7.74 0.71 10.01
C ILE A 62 -7.92 1.67 8.84
N HIS A 63 -6.96 1.69 7.92
CA HIS A 63 -7.06 2.51 6.72
C HIS A 63 -8.11 1.92 5.76
N GLY A 64 -8.68 2.73 4.87
CA GLY A 64 -9.62 2.21 3.87
C GLY A 64 -8.94 1.61 2.64
N ILE A 65 -9.74 1.09 1.71
CA ILE A 65 -9.26 0.39 0.51
C ILE A 65 -9.12 1.37 -0.65
N GLY A 66 -7.92 1.52 -1.20
CA GLY A 66 -7.68 2.41 -2.33
C GLY A 66 -6.21 2.69 -2.59
N ALA A 67 -5.84 2.96 -3.84
CA ALA A 67 -4.46 3.23 -4.22
C ALA A 67 -3.86 4.40 -3.42
N GLY A 68 -2.73 4.14 -2.75
CA GLY A 68 -2.04 5.09 -1.88
C GLY A 68 -2.48 5.08 -0.41
N ASN A 69 -3.50 4.30 -0.04
CA ASN A 69 -3.88 4.15 1.35
C ASN A 69 -2.88 3.29 2.13
N SER A 70 -2.68 3.65 3.38
CA SER A 70 -1.89 2.90 4.36
C SER A 70 -2.22 3.38 5.76
N SER A 71 -1.74 2.64 6.76
CA SER A 71 -1.74 3.06 8.17
C SER A 71 -1.10 4.43 8.38
N HIS A 72 -0.18 4.87 7.51
CA HIS A 72 0.49 6.17 7.57
C HIS A 72 -0.48 7.37 7.49
N LEU A 73 -1.71 7.17 6.99
CA LEU A 73 -2.76 8.20 7.03
C LEU A 73 -3.04 8.67 8.46
N TYR A 74 -2.80 7.82 9.47
CA TYR A 74 -3.04 8.12 10.87
C TYR A 74 -1.84 8.70 11.63
N ARG A 75 -0.73 9.04 10.98
CA ARG A 75 0.51 9.50 11.65
C ARG A 75 0.33 10.60 12.71
N ASN A 76 -0.64 11.49 12.52
CA ASN A 76 -0.95 12.55 13.48
C ASN A 76 -1.78 12.01 14.66
N ASN A 77 -2.71 11.09 14.38
CA ASN A 77 -3.52 10.42 15.39
C ASN A 77 -2.67 9.49 16.25
N THR A 78 -1.76 8.71 15.65
CA THR A 78 -0.88 7.79 16.36
C THR A 78 0.00 8.54 17.36
N LEU A 79 0.55 9.69 16.95
CA LEU A 79 1.37 10.54 17.82
C LEU A 79 0.62 11.06 19.05
N ALA A 80 -0.64 11.44 18.87
CA ALA A 80 -1.45 11.98 19.95
C ALA A 80 -1.96 10.86 20.87
N LEU A 81 -2.54 9.81 20.28
CA LEU A 81 -3.21 8.75 21.02
C LEU A 81 -2.24 7.82 21.75
N SER A 82 -1.03 7.60 21.23
CA SER A 82 -0.05 6.74 21.89
C SER A 82 0.45 7.26 23.24
N LYS A 83 0.15 8.53 23.56
CA LYS A 83 0.47 9.11 24.88
C LYS A 83 -0.41 8.54 26.01
N GLN A 84 -1.60 8.04 25.68
CA GLN A 84 -2.60 7.61 26.67
C GLN A 84 -3.26 6.26 26.34
N HIS A 85 -3.05 5.76 25.14
CA HIS A 85 -3.65 4.53 24.63
C HIS A 85 -2.58 3.60 24.05
N ARG A 86 -2.85 2.30 24.12
CA ARG A 86 -2.08 1.31 23.36
C ARG A 86 -2.61 1.26 21.94
N VAL A 87 -1.91 1.93 21.03
CA VAL A 87 -2.32 2.06 19.64
C VAL A 87 -1.73 0.91 18.81
N TYR A 88 -2.55 0.37 17.93
CA TYR A 88 -2.18 -0.57 16.88
C TYR A 88 -2.58 0.04 15.54
N ALA A 89 -1.70 -0.05 14.55
CA ALA A 89 -2.02 0.33 13.17
C ALA A 89 -1.40 -0.69 12.23
N PHE A 90 -2.22 -1.33 11.41
CA PHE A 90 -1.75 -2.31 10.43
C PHE A 90 -2.07 -1.85 9.00
N ASP A 91 -1.30 -2.36 8.05
CA ASP A 91 -1.59 -2.22 6.62
C ASP A 91 -2.36 -3.46 6.13
N PHE A 92 -3.47 -3.27 5.42
CA PHE A 92 -4.20 -4.39 4.83
C PHE A 92 -3.32 -5.18 3.84
N PRO A 93 -3.62 -6.46 3.59
CA PRO A 93 -2.98 -7.23 2.52
C PRO A 93 -3.03 -6.47 1.19
N GLY A 94 -1.90 -6.39 0.49
CA GLY A 94 -1.76 -5.62 -0.74
C GLY A 94 -1.49 -4.12 -0.55
N PHE A 95 -1.31 -3.63 0.69
CA PHE A 95 -1.03 -2.21 0.97
C PHE A 95 0.30 -2.00 1.68
N ALA A 96 0.97 -0.92 1.29
CA ALA A 96 2.20 -0.41 1.89
C ALA A 96 3.23 -1.50 2.23
N ARG A 97 3.37 -1.85 3.51
CA ARG A 97 4.39 -2.80 3.97
C ARG A 97 3.88 -4.25 4.04
N SER A 98 2.58 -4.47 3.97
CA SER A 98 1.99 -5.81 3.98
C SER A 98 2.23 -6.54 2.67
N GLY A 99 2.26 -7.87 2.74
CA GLY A 99 2.48 -8.71 1.58
C GLY A 99 1.43 -8.47 0.49
N ALA A 100 1.87 -8.51 -0.75
CA ALA A 100 1.01 -8.48 -1.91
C ALA A 100 0.97 -9.86 -2.56
N ARG A 101 -0.23 -10.32 -2.91
CA ARG A 101 -0.44 -11.51 -3.73
C ARG A 101 -1.12 -11.20 -5.05
N ALA A 102 -1.00 -12.14 -5.99
CA ALA A 102 -1.85 -12.20 -7.15
C ALA A 102 -3.27 -12.61 -6.74
N GLY A 103 -4.28 -12.05 -7.42
CA GLY A 103 -5.69 -12.37 -7.20
C GLY A 103 -6.49 -11.23 -6.58
N MET A 104 -7.77 -11.50 -6.32
CA MET A 104 -8.69 -10.51 -5.79
C MET A 104 -8.61 -10.44 -4.26
N TYR A 105 -8.62 -9.22 -3.75
CA TYR A 105 -8.86 -8.94 -2.34
C TYR A 105 -10.36 -8.71 -2.14
N THR A 106 -10.99 -9.56 -1.34
CA THR A 106 -12.42 -9.50 -1.05
C THR A 106 -12.68 -8.83 0.28
N ASN A 107 -13.91 -8.34 0.50
CA ASN A 107 -14.31 -7.83 1.80
C ASN A 107 -14.21 -8.90 2.89
N ASP A 108 -14.55 -10.16 2.56
CA ASP A 108 -14.46 -11.28 3.50
C ASP A 108 -13.02 -11.51 3.99
N LEU A 109 -12.03 -11.37 3.09
CA LEU A 109 -10.63 -11.42 3.48
C LEU A 109 -10.29 -10.32 4.50
N TYR A 110 -10.66 -9.07 4.21
CA TYR A 110 -10.35 -7.95 5.11
C TYR A 110 -11.04 -8.11 6.46
N VAL A 111 -12.30 -8.56 6.49
CA VAL A 111 -13.01 -8.89 7.72
C VAL A 111 -12.30 -10.01 8.50
N ALA A 112 -11.83 -11.06 7.80
CA ALA A 112 -11.07 -12.13 8.43
C ALA A 112 -9.75 -11.63 9.04
N VAL A 113 -9.02 -10.78 8.32
CA VAL A 113 -7.78 -10.16 8.83
C VAL A 113 -8.05 -9.31 10.08
N ILE A 114 -9.07 -8.46 10.08
CA ILE A 114 -9.43 -7.65 11.25
C ILE A 114 -9.74 -8.55 12.45
N ARG A 115 -10.61 -9.54 12.24
CA ARG A 115 -11.04 -10.47 13.29
C ARG A 115 -9.85 -11.23 13.87
N ASP A 116 -8.98 -11.75 13.01
CA ASP A 116 -7.85 -12.57 13.41
C ASP A 116 -6.76 -11.71 14.07
N PHE A 117 -6.54 -10.47 13.60
CA PHE A 117 -5.65 -9.50 14.25
C PHE A 117 -6.10 -9.21 15.69
N ILE A 118 -7.39 -8.94 15.90
CA ILE A 118 -7.94 -8.66 17.23
C ILE A 118 -7.76 -9.89 18.13
N LYS A 119 -8.02 -11.09 17.62
CA LYS A 119 -7.91 -12.33 18.41
C LYS A 119 -6.46 -12.72 18.75
N THR A 120 -5.52 -12.47 17.86
CA THR A 120 -4.14 -13.00 17.97
C THR A 120 -3.16 -11.96 18.52
N VAL A 121 -3.27 -10.70 18.07
CA VAL A 121 -2.34 -9.62 18.42
C VAL A 121 -2.86 -8.79 19.58
N VAL A 122 -4.12 -8.33 19.51
CA VAL A 122 -4.68 -7.44 20.54
C VAL A 122 -5.11 -8.21 21.78
N ARG A 123 -5.84 -9.32 21.60
CA ARG A 123 -6.25 -10.29 22.64
C ARG A 123 -7.16 -9.74 23.73
N GLU A 124 -7.80 -8.61 23.51
CA GLU A 124 -8.74 -7.96 24.43
C GLU A 124 -9.74 -7.05 23.65
N PRO A 125 -10.83 -6.57 24.28
CA PRO A 125 -11.76 -5.63 23.64
C PRO A 125 -11.05 -4.35 23.18
N VAL A 126 -11.32 -3.91 21.95
CA VAL A 126 -10.59 -2.80 21.31
C VAL A 126 -11.51 -1.79 20.65
N MET A 127 -11.15 -0.51 20.76
CA MET A 127 -11.81 0.56 20.01
C MET A 127 -11.24 0.62 18.60
N ILE A 128 -12.11 0.60 17.59
CA ILE A 128 -11.70 0.64 16.19
C ILE A 128 -11.92 2.05 15.62
N VAL A 129 -10.87 2.60 15.01
CA VAL A 129 -10.92 3.84 14.23
C VAL A 129 -10.66 3.46 12.78
N ALA A 130 -11.68 3.56 11.93
CA ALA A 130 -11.59 3.18 10.52
C ALA A 130 -11.87 4.37 9.60
N ALA A 131 -11.12 4.48 8.51
CA ALA A 131 -11.35 5.47 7.46
C ALA A 131 -12.10 4.82 6.29
N VAL A 132 -13.26 5.37 5.94
CA VAL A 132 -13.91 5.06 4.65
C VAL A 132 -13.21 5.86 3.56
N THR A 133 -12.68 5.18 2.55
CA THR A 133 -12.21 5.83 1.32
C THR A 133 -13.07 5.36 0.17
N ALA A 134 -13.96 6.23 -0.30
CA ALA A 134 -14.59 6.09 -1.61
C ALA A 134 -13.84 7.04 -2.56
N ARG A 135 -13.00 6.49 -3.45
CA ARG A 135 -12.35 7.28 -4.50
C ARG A 135 -13.15 7.14 -5.79
N ILE A 136 -13.83 8.21 -6.20
CA ILE A 136 -14.39 8.32 -7.55
C ILE A 136 -13.20 8.54 -8.49
N THR A 137 -12.76 7.46 -9.14
CA THR A 137 -11.74 7.56 -10.18
C THR A 137 -12.46 7.58 -11.52
N ARG A 138 -12.34 8.68 -12.28
CA ARG A 138 -12.92 8.77 -13.62
C ARG A 138 -12.24 7.72 -14.51
N CYS A 139 -12.97 6.69 -14.93
CA CYS A 139 -12.49 5.82 -16.01
C CYS A 139 -12.30 6.70 -17.26
N ALA A 140 -11.06 6.90 -17.68
CA ALA A 140 -10.78 7.39 -19.02
C ALA A 140 -11.18 6.27 -19.99
N SER A 141 -12.33 6.42 -20.64
CA SER A 141 -12.70 5.58 -21.78
C SER A 141 -11.60 5.72 -22.84
N PRO A 142 -11.02 4.63 -23.37
CA PRO A 142 -10.16 4.71 -24.54
C PRO A 142 -10.95 5.40 -25.65
N ARG A 143 -10.42 6.49 -26.21
CA ARG A 143 -11.01 7.09 -27.41
C ARG A 143 -11.13 5.97 -28.45
N ARG A 144 -12.36 5.60 -28.82
CA ARG A 144 -12.59 4.74 -29.98
C ARG A 144 -11.99 5.49 -31.17
N ASN A 145 -10.93 4.94 -31.75
CA ASN A 145 -10.46 5.38 -33.04
C ASN A 145 -11.58 5.03 -34.04
N PRO A 146 -12.19 6.00 -34.76
CA PRO A 146 -13.12 5.65 -35.81
C PRO A 146 -12.36 4.83 -36.84
N VAL A 147 -12.79 3.58 -37.03
CA VAL A 147 -12.38 2.81 -38.21
C VAL A 147 -13.09 3.48 -39.39
N SER A 148 -12.28 3.81 -40.40
CA SER A 148 -12.59 4.44 -41.70
C SER A 148 -14.00 4.23 -42.24
#